data_AF-A0A945LGZ1-F1
#
_entry.id   AF-A0A945LGZ1-F1
#
_cell.length_a   1.000
_cell.length_b   1.000
_cell.length_c   1.000
_cell.angle_alpha   90.00
_cell.angle_beta   90.00
_cell.angle_gamma   90.00
#
_symmetry.space_group_name_H-M   'P 1'
#
loop_
_entity.id
_entity.type
_entity.pdbx_description
1 polymer ?
#
loop_
_entity_poly.entity_id
_entity_poly.type
_entity_poly.pdbx_seq_one_letter_code
_entity_poly.pdbx_strand_id
1 'polypeptide(L)'
;MEFGALVLSASPFQGRRRVIDISGDGANNNGAPVLGVWARTLAKRITINGLPIINGRPSRYGTVPIANLDRYYRECVIGGAGAFIVVANGFKDLARAIRRKMILEIAGRGPKPRLIPASSHLPGKCMDGEWKLRWDLEDM
;
A
#
# COMPACT_ATOMS: atom_id res chain seq x y z
N MET A 1 -4.49 4.39 -4.72
CA MET A 1 -5.37 3.20 -4.66
C MET A 1 -6.70 3.42 -5.36
N GLU A 2 -7.44 4.48 -5.02
CA GLU A 2 -8.79 4.77 -5.55
C GLU A 2 -8.87 4.76 -7.08
N PHE A 3 -7.96 5.48 -7.74
CA PHE A 3 -7.87 5.49 -9.20
C PHE A 3 -7.75 4.08 -9.81
N GLY A 4 -6.88 3.23 -9.25
CA GLY A 4 -6.74 1.85 -9.72
C GLY A 4 -8.02 1.03 -9.57
N ALA A 5 -8.75 1.21 -8.46
CA ALA A 5 -10.04 0.56 -8.25
C ALA A 5 -11.10 1.04 -9.26
N LEU A 6 -11.09 2.32 -9.63
CA LEU A 6 -11.96 2.87 -10.68
C LEU A 6 -11.64 2.27 -12.04
N VAL A 7 -10.37 2.27 -12.45
CA VAL A 7 -9.94 1.69 -13.74
C VAL A 7 -10.30 0.21 -13.84
N LEU A 8 -10.08 -0.57 -12.77
CA LEU A 8 -10.48 -1.98 -12.74
C LEU A 8 -12.01 -2.17 -12.77
N SER A 9 -12.78 -1.27 -12.18
CA SER A 9 -14.25 -1.34 -12.19
C SER A 9 -14.82 -0.96 -13.56
N ALA A 10 -14.16 -0.05 -14.28
CA ALA A 10 -14.56 0.42 -15.60
C ALA A 10 -14.08 -0.51 -16.74
N SER A 11 -13.22 -1.49 -16.44
CA SER A 11 -12.73 -2.42 -17.45
C SER A 11 -13.90 -3.26 -18.01
N PRO A 12 -14.03 -3.39 -19.34
CA PRO A 12 -15.04 -4.26 -19.94
C PRO A 12 -14.72 -5.75 -19.74
N PHE A 13 -13.53 -6.08 -19.23
CA PHE A 13 -13.06 -7.44 -19.03
C PHE A 13 -13.15 -7.86 -17.57
N GLN A 14 -13.63 -9.07 -17.31
CA GLN A 14 -13.62 -9.67 -15.98
C GLN A 14 -12.45 -10.64 -15.83
N GLY A 15 -11.34 -10.12 -15.31
CA GLY A 15 -10.19 -10.96 -14.96
C GLY A 15 -10.50 -11.90 -13.79
N ARG A 16 -10.00 -13.15 -13.85
CA ARG A 16 -10.04 -14.10 -12.72
C ARG A 16 -9.41 -13.55 -11.44
N ARG A 17 -8.47 -12.62 -11.59
CA ARG A 17 -7.78 -11.91 -10.51
C ARG A 17 -7.83 -10.43 -10.79
N ARG A 18 -8.12 -9.65 -9.75
CA ARG A 18 -8.03 -8.18 -9.76
C ARG A 18 -7.04 -7.77 -8.69
N VAL A 19 -5.95 -7.14 -9.11
CA VAL A 19 -4.84 -6.80 -8.23
C VAL A 19 -4.44 -5.34 -8.47
N ILE A 20 -4.16 -4.63 -7.38
CA ILE A 20 -3.54 -3.30 -7.39
C ILE A 20 -2.21 -3.41 -6.68
N ASP A 21 -1.14 -3.06 -7.40
CA ASP A 21 0.21 -3.00 -6.87
C ASP A 21 0.57 -1.58 -6.46
N ILE A 22 0.81 -1.37 -5.16
CA ILE A 22 1.24 -0.09 -4.61
C ILE A 22 2.74 -0.15 -4.33
N SER A 23 3.47 0.89 -4.73
CA SER A 23 4.86 1.12 -4.41
C SER A 23 5.06 2.57 -3.97
N GLY A 24 5.83 2.79 -2.91
CA GLY A 24 6.07 4.14 -2.39
C GLY A 24 7.01 4.14 -1.19
N ASP A 25 7.50 5.31 -0.81
CA ASP A 25 8.50 5.54 0.24
C ASP A 25 7.94 6.30 1.47
N GLY A 26 6.63 6.49 1.53
CA GLY A 26 5.96 7.17 2.63
C GLY A 26 4.54 6.70 2.87
N ALA A 27 3.89 7.33 3.84
CA ALA A 27 2.46 7.20 4.09
C ALA A 27 1.66 7.91 2.99
N ASN A 28 0.32 7.79 3.05
CA ASN A 28 -0.53 8.56 2.16
C ASN A 28 -0.33 10.06 2.37
N ASN A 29 -0.12 10.79 1.28
CA ASN A 29 0.16 12.21 1.27
C ASN A 29 -0.77 12.99 0.33
N ASN A 30 -1.72 12.32 -0.32
CA ASN A 30 -2.68 12.96 -1.23
C ASN A 30 -3.92 12.08 -1.44
N GLY A 31 -5.06 12.73 -1.70
CA GLY A 31 -6.32 12.05 -1.99
C GLY A 31 -7.09 11.62 -0.74
N ALA A 32 -8.07 10.74 -0.94
CA ALA A 32 -8.96 10.32 0.14
C ALA A 32 -8.25 9.47 1.21
N PRO A 33 -8.72 9.50 2.47
CA PRO A 33 -8.12 8.73 3.56
C PRO A 33 -7.98 7.25 3.25
N VAL A 34 -6.79 6.70 3.54
CA VAL A 34 -6.42 5.31 3.21
C VAL A 34 -7.45 4.30 3.66
N LEU A 35 -7.92 4.38 4.91
CA LEU A 35 -8.83 3.38 5.48
C LEU A 35 -10.13 3.27 4.68
N GLY A 36 -10.71 4.40 4.29
CA GLY A 36 -11.96 4.43 3.53
C GLY A 36 -11.79 3.82 2.14
N VAL A 37 -10.72 4.20 1.44
CA VAL A 37 -10.43 3.68 0.10
C VAL A 37 -10.07 2.20 0.15
N TRP A 38 -9.30 1.78 1.16
CA TRP A 38 -8.90 0.40 1.38
C TRP A 38 -10.11 -0.51 1.57
N ALA A 39 -11.02 -0.15 2.49
CA ALA A 39 -12.22 -0.93 2.77
C ALA A 39 -13.11 -1.09 1.52
N ARG A 40 -13.35 0.00 0.78
CA ARG A 40 -14.13 -0.04 -0.48
C ARG A 40 -13.44 -0.89 -1.56
N THR A 41 -12.11 -0.87 -1.62
CA THR A 41 -11.34 -1.65 -2.58
C THR A 41 -11.43 -3.15 -2.27
N LEU A 42 -11.31 -3.54 -1.00
CA LEU A 42 -11.43 -4.93 -0.58
C LEU A 42 -12.85 -5.48 -0.73
N ALA A 43 -13.88 -4.66 -0.49
CA ALA A 43 -15.27 -5.04 -0.73
C ALA A 43 -15.53 -5.44 -2.20
N LYS A 44 -14.75 -4.88 -3.13
CA LYS A 44 -14.75 -5.26 -4.55
C LYS A 44 -13.91 -6.50 -4.85
N ARG A 45 -13.45 -7.27 -3.85
CA ARG A 45 -12.59 -8.46 -4.03
C ARG A 45 -11.32 -8.15 -4.85
N ILE A 46 -10.78 -6.95 -4.71
CA ILE A 46 -9.51 -6.55 -5.32
C ILE A 46 -8.42 -6.81 -4.28
N THR A 47 -7.34 -7.48 -4.69
CA THR A 47 -6.16 -7.71 -3.85
C THR A 47 -5.23 -6.50 -3.97
N ILE A 48 -4.64 -6.09 -2.86
CA ILE A 48 -3.72 -4.95 -2.80
C ILE A 48 -2.37 -5.45 -2.30
N ASN A 49 -1.34 -5.30 -3.13
CA ASN A 49 0.04 -5.71 -2.83
C ASN A 49 0.96 -4.50 -2.64
N GLY A 50 2.00 -4.66 -1.84
CA GLY A 50 2.86 -3.56 -1.40
C GLY A 50 4.32 -3.71 -1.79
N LEU A 51 4.95 -2.58 -2.15
CA LEU A 51 6.39 -2.43 -2.33
C LEU A 51 6.86 -1.18 -1.57
N PRO A 52 6.96 -1.24 -0.23
CA PRO A 52 7.54 -0.13 0.53
C PRO A 52 9.01 0.03 0.18
N ILE A 53 9.40 1.26 -0.13
CA ILE A 53 10.78 1.66 -0.44
C ILE A 53 11.31 2.40 0.78
N ILE A 54 12.05 1.68 1.62
CA ILE A 54 12.63 2.25 2.82
C ILE A 54 13.86 3.04 2.41
N ASN A 55 13.75 4.36 2.44
CA ASN A 55 14.88 5.26 2.34
C ASN A 55 14.94 6.09 3.63
N GLY A 56 16.13 6.24 4.21
CA GLY A 56 16.33 7.10 5.39
C GLY A 56 16.41 8.58 5.02
N ARG A 57 15.91 8.96 3.84
CA ARG A 57 16.04 10.31 3.29
C ARG A 57 14.69 11.02 3.45
N PRO A 58 14.68 12.31 3.81
CA PRO A 58 13.45 13.10 3.74
C PRO A 58 12.82 13.01 2.36
N SER A 59 11.49 13.08 2.31
CA SER A 59 10.76 13.27 1.05
C SER A 59 11.29 14.51 0.30
N ARG A 60 11.04 14.61 -1.00
CA ARG A 60 11.37 15.80 -1.82
C ARG A 60 10.81 17.11 -1.22
N TYR A 61 9.79 17.01 -0.38
CA TYR A 61 9.12 18.12 0.30
C TYR A 61 9.54 18.27 1.77
N GLY A 62 10.64 17.64 2.21
CA GLY A 62 11.15 17.76 3.58
C GLY A 62 10.44 16.87 4.61
N THR A 63 9.38 16.16 4.23
CA THR A 63 8.64 15.28 5.15
C THR A 63 9.54 14.17 5.70
N VAL A 64 9.56 14.05 7.03
CA VAL A 64 10.31 12.99 7.73
C VAL A 64 9.71 11.63 7.38
N PRO A 65 10.53 10.62 7.01
CA PRO A 65 10.05 9.26 6.75
C PRO A 65 9.27 8.72 7.95
N ILE A 66 8.20 7.99 7.69
CA ILE A 66 7.50 7.28 8.77
C ILE A 66 8.35 6.12 9.28
N ALA A 67 8.47 6.01 10.60
CA ALA A 67 9.14 4.89 11.23
C ALA A 67 8.36 3.59 10.93
N ASN A 68 9.08 2.50 10.60
CA ASN A 68 8.49 1.20 10.27
C ASN A 68 7.49 1.25 9.09
N LEU A 69 7.87 1.89 7.97
CA LEU A 69 7.06 1.97 6.75
C LEU A 69 6.55 0.59 6.27
N ASP A 70 7.34 -0.47 6.43
CA ASP A 70 6.93 -1.83 6.10
C ASP A 70 5.75 -2.31 6.96
N ARG A 71 5.71 -1.93 8.24
CA ARG A 71 4.60 -2.19 9.15
C ARG A 71 3.36 -1.42 8.73
N TYR A 72 3.50 -0.13 8.40
CA TYR A 72 2.38 0.67 7.85
C TYR A 72 1.79 0.01 6.60
N TYR A 73 2.64 -0.44 5.66
CA TYR A 73 2.17 -1.15 4.47
C TYR A 73 1.44 -2.45 4.82
N ARG A 74 1.96 -3.22 5.78
CA ARG A 74 1.37 -4.49 6.22
C ARG A 74 0.03 -4.32 6.92
N GLU A 75 -0.10 -3.28 7.74
CA GLU A 75 -1.27 -3.07 8.59
C GLU A 75 -2.35 -2.23 7.89
N CYS A 76 -1.98 -1.27 7.05
CA CYS A 76 -2.88 -0.23 6.55
C CYS A 76 -3.05 -0.19 5.03
N VAL A 77 -2.13 -0.77 4.25
CA VAL A 77 -2.14 -0.63 2.78
C VAL A 77 -2.53 -1.92 2.07
N ILE A 78 -1.89 -3.04 2.39
CA ILE A 78 -2.18 -4.31 1.72
C ILE A 78 -3.49 -4.92 2.21
N GLY A 79 -4.08 -5.79 1.41
CA GLY A 79 -5.28 -6.52 1.82
C GLY A 79 -5.84 -7.40 0.71
N GLY A 80 -6.75 -8.29 1.08
CA GLY A 80 -7.30 -9.29 0.16
C GLY A 80 -6.54 -10.61 0.17
N ALA A 81 -7.08 -11.59 -0.55
CA ALA A 81 -6.56 -12.96 -0.53
C ALA A 81 -5.17 -13.04 -1.16
N GLY A 82 -4.21 -13.56 -0.39
CA GLY A 82 -2.84 -13.75 -0.85
C GLY A 82 -2.03 -12.45 -0.98
N ALA A 83 -2.50 -11.36 -0.37
CA ALA A 83 -1.80 -10.10 -0.36
C ALA A 83 -0.42 -10.19 0.30
N PHE A 84 0.56 -9.48 -0.24
CA PHE A 84 1.94 -9.50 0.27
C PHE A 84 2.63 -8.15 0.15
N ILE A 85 3.76 -8.03 0.86
CA ILE A 85 4.74 -6.96 0.64
C ILE A 85 6.07 -7.53 0.18
N VAL A 86 6.78 -6.78 -0.66
CA VAL A 86 8.22 -6.94 -0.90
C VAL A 86 8.89 -5.63 -0.48
N VAL A 87 9.80 -5.68 0.48
CA VAL A 87 10.50 -4.48 0.96
C VAL A 87 11.71 -4.21 0.07
N ALA A 88 11.91 -2.94 -0.29
CA ALA A 88 13.13 -2.43 -0.89
C ALA A 88 13.91 -1.60 0.14
N ASN A 89 15.10 -2.02 0.51
CA ASN A 89 15.98 -1.31 1.43
C ASN A 89 16.89 -0.34 0.66
N GLY A 90 16.36 0.83 0.36
CA GLY A 90 17.01 1.87 -0.42
C GLY A 90 17.05 1.60 -1.92
N PHE A 91 17.57 2.58 -2.67
CA PHE A 91 17.53 2.57 -4.14
C PHE A 91 18.33 1.42 -4.77
N LYS A 92 19.46 1.00 -4.16
CA LYS A 92 20.27 -0.12 -4.67
C LYS A 92 19.50 -1.44 -4.66
N ASP A 93 18.55 -1.58 -3.75
CA ASP A 93 17.76 -2.79 -3.54
C ASP A 93 16.45 -2.82 -4.35
N LEU A 94 16.07 -1.67 -4.92
CA LEU A 94 14.81 -1.48 -5.63
C LEU A 94 14.67 -2.42 -6.84
N ALA A 95 15.73 -2.61 -7.62
CA ALA A 95 15.72 -3.48 -8.79
C ALA A 95 15.43 -4.95 -8.41
N ARG A 96 16.03 -5.44 -7.32
CA ARG A 96 15.77 -6.78 -6.77
C ARG A 96 14.31 -6.88 -6.30
N ALA A 97 13.83 -5.86 -5.59
CA ALA A 97 12.48 -5.85 -5.04
C ALA A 97 11.39 -5.84 -6.13
N ILE A 98 11.54 -5.00 -7.16
CA ILE A 98 10.63 -4.94 -8.32
C ILE A 98 10.60 -6.29 -9.04
N ARG A 99 11.77 -6.88 -9.33
CA ARG A 99 11.85 -8.19 -9.99
C ARG A 99 11.13 -9.27 -9.20
N ARG A 100 11.39 -9.34 -7.88
CA ARG A 100 10.74 -10.33 -7.01
C ARG A 100 9.23 -10.12 -6.96
N LYS A 101 8.77 -8.87 -6.89
CA LYS A 101 7.34 -8.54 -6.90
C LYS A 101 6.66 -8.99 -8.19
N MET A 102 7.24 -8.67 -9.34
CA MET A 102 6.70 -9.10 -10.65
C MET A 102 6.60 -10.63 -10.75
N ILE A 103 7.61 -11.36 -10.29
CA ILE A 103 7.58 -12.83 -10.28
C ILE A 103 6.43 -13.36 -9.41
N LEU A 104 6.23 -12.79 -8.22
CA LEU A 104 5.14 -13.19 -7.32
C LEU A 104 3.76 -12.89 -7.92
N GLU A 105 3.62 -11.75 -8.58
CA GLU A 105 2.39 -11.35 -9.28
C GLU A 105 2.02 -12.33 -10.40
N ILE A 106 2.95 -12.55 -11.33
CA ILE A 106 2.72 -13.38 -12.53
C ILE A 106 2.52 -14.84 -12.14
N ALA A 107 3.35 -15.38 -11.25
CA ALA A 107 3.27 -16.79 -10.87
C ALA A 107 2.01 -17.12 -10.06
N GLY A 108 1.32 -16.11 -9.52
CA GLY A 108 0.19 -16.31 -8.60
C GLY A 108 0.55 -17.08 -7.34
N ARG A 109 1.84 -17.12 -7.00
CA ARG A 109 2.40 -17.77 -5.80
C ARG A 109 2.51 -16.78 -4.65
N GLY A 110 1.49 -15.93 -4.50
CA GLY A 110 1.33 -15.14 -3.29
C GLY A 110 1.30 -16.07 -2.06
N PRO A 111 1.71 -15.59 -0.87
CA PRO A 111 1.60 -16.37 0.34
C PRO A 111 0.15 -16.85 0.53
N LYS A 112 -0.04 -18.05 1.09
CA LYS A 112 -1.40 -18.53 1.42
C LYS A 112 -2.11 -17.44 2.25
N PRO A 113 -3.41 -17.16 1.98
CA PRO A 113 -4.16 -16.17 2.72
C PRO A 113 -4.01 -16.43 4.22
N ARG A 114 -3.50 -15.45 4.96
CA ARG A 114 -3.50 -15.51 6.42
C ARG A 114 -4.83 -14.97 6.92
N LEU A 115 -5.50 -15.74 7.77
CA LEU A 115 -6.66 -15.26 8.51
C LEU A 115 -6.17 -14.26 9.55
N ILE A 116 -6.56 -13.00 9.38
CA ILE A 116 -6.24 -11.91 10.29
C ILE A 116 -7.52 -11.56 11.06
N PRO A 117 -7.52 -11.53 12.40
CA PRO A 117 -8.71 -11.16 13.18
C PRO A 117 -9.20 -9.76 12.80
N ALA A 118 -10.50 -9.58 12.62
CA ALA A 118 -11.08 -8.27 12.27
C ALA A 118 -10.73 -7.17 13.29
N SER A 119 -10.53 -7.54 14.57
CA SER A 119 -10.13 -6.63 15.67
C SER A 119 -8.68 -6.17 15.65
N SER A 120 -7.82 -6.78 14.81
CA SER A 120 -6.39 -6.46 14.77
C SER A 120 -6.05 -5.21 13.94
N HIS A 121 -7.03 -4.64 13.23
CA HIS A 121 -6.85 -3.41 12.48
C HIS A 121 -7.00 -2.21 13.43
N LEU A 122 -5.90 -1.55 13.77
CA LEU A 122 -5.89 -0.35 14.63
C LEU A 122 -6.07 0.91 13.76
N PRO A 123 -7.26 1.54 13.72
CA PRO A 123 -7.53 2.63 12.78
C PRO A 123 -6.65 3.87 13.02
N GLY A 124 -6.26 4.11 14.28
CA GLY A 124 -5.46 5.29 14.66
C GLY A 124 -4.07 5.36 14.03
N LYS A 125 -3.42 4.22 13.77
CA LYS A 125 -2.07 4.16 13.18
C LYS A 125 -2.06 4.30 11.66
N CYS A 126 -3.20 4.13 11.01
CA CYS A 126 -3.28 4.19 9.54
C CYS A 126 -3.46 5.61 9.01
N MET A 127 -3.71 6.57 9.91
CA MET A 127 -3.90 7.98 9.61
C MET A 127 -2.59 8.78 9.71
N ASP A 128 -1.45 8.14 9.99
CA ASP A 128 -0.14 8.80 10.16
C ASP A 128 0.24 9.73 8.99
N GLY A 129 -0.19 9.40 7.77
CA GLY A 129 -0.02 10.25 6.59
C GLY A 129 -0.98 11.44 6.53
N GLU A 130 -2.25 11.22 6.86
CA GLU A 130 -3.30 12.25 6.86
C GLU A 130 -3.06 13.32 7.93
N TRP A 131 -2.56 12.92 9.10
CA TRP A 131 -2.25 13.85 10.18
C TRP A 131 -1.04 14.73 9.83
N LYS A 132 0.00 14.17 9.20
CA LYS A 132 1.19 14.95 8.79
C LYS A 132 0.84 16.07 7.80
N LEU A 133 0.01 15.78 6.81
CA LEU A 133 -0.47 16.81 5.86
C LEU A 133 -1.20 17.95 6.55
N ARG A 134 -1.97 17.66 7.60
CA ARG A 134 -2.71 18.70 8.32
C ARG A 134 -1.79 19.66 9.06
N TRP A 135 -0.73 19.16 9.70
CA TRP A 135 0.26 20.00 10.37
C TRP A 135 1.09 20.82 9.37
N ASP A 136 1.53 20.21 8.25
CA ASP A 136 2.28 20.91 7.20
C ASP A 136 1.46 22.05 6.53
N LEU A 137 0.12 22.00 6.59
CA LEU A 137 -0.79 23.05 6.09
C LEU A 137 -1.09 24.14 7.13
N GLU A 138 -0.97 23.85 8.43
CA GLU A 138 -1.22 24.81 9.52
C GLU A 138 0.01 25.72 9.76
N ASP A 139 1.20 25.31 9.32
CA ASP A 139 2.47 26.04 9.46
C ASP A 139 2.86 26.90 8.22
N MET A 140 1.90 27.21 7.33
CA MET A 140 2.11 27.98 6.10
C MET A 140 1.21 29.22 6.01
#